data_AF-A0AAF0Q5M4-F1
#
_entry.id   AF-A0AAF0Q5M4-F1
#
_cell.length_a   1.000
_cell.length_b   1.000
_cell.length_c   1.000
_cell.angle_alpha   90.00
_cell.angle_beta   90.00
_cell.angle_gamma   90.00
#
_symmetry.space_group_name_H-M   'P 1'
#
loop_
_entity.id
_entity.type
_entity.pdbx_description
1 polymer ?
#
loop_
_entity_poly.entity_id
_entity_poly.type
_entity_poly.pdbx_seq_one_letter_code
_entity_poly.pdbx_strand_id
1 'polypeptide(L)'
;MYSFEIPRPNGNISETLRLFSLRGSDERETVALLGAHNIGRIGCQFIRPRLSNFTGTGLPDPTIPPDFLEELRRKRKRAAVS
;
A
#
# COMPACT_ATOMS: atom_id res chain seq x y z
N MET A 1 -3.06 19.97 -12.26
CA MET A 1 -3.14 19.13 -11.04
C MET A 1 -2.06 18.06 -11.16
N TYR A 2 -0.94 18.23 -10.44
CA TYR A 2 0.27 17.43 -10.61
C TYR A 2 0.15 16.07 -9.89
N SER A 3 -0.43 15.08 -10.56
CA SER A 3 -0.58 13.70 -10.02
C SER A 3 0.74 12.93 -9.88
N PHE A 4 1.86 13.53 -10.31
CA PHE A 4 3.20 12.94 -10.22
C PHE A 4 3.93 13.22 -8.90
N GLU A 5 3.36 14.06 -8.04
CA GLU A 5 4.00 14.48 -6.78
C GLU A 5 3.39 13.81 -5.54
N ILE A 6 2.52 12.81 -5.71
CA ILE A 6 1.91 12.05 -4.61
C ILE A 6 2.43 10.60 -4.63
N PRO A 7 2.98 10.09 -3.50
CA PRO A 7 3.43 8.71 -3.40
C PRO A 7 2.35 7.71 -3.76
N ARG A 8 2.70 6.73 -4.60
CA ARG A 8 1.77 5.66 -5.00
C ARG A 8 1.72 4.57 -3.93
N PRO A 9 0.57 3.90 -3.72
CA PRO A 9 0.47 2.78 -2.78
C PRO A 9 1.39 1.59 -3.11
N ASN A 10 1.85 1.49 -4.36
CA ASN A 10 2.79 0.47 -4.85
C ASN A 10 4.16 1.06 -5.24
N GLY A 11 4.45 2.31 -4.85
CA GLY A 11 5.76 2.92 -5.05
C GLY A 11 6.81 2.27 -4.16
N ASN A 12 8.08 2.37 -4.55
CA ASN A 12 9.18 1.93 -3.68
C ASN A 12 9.49 3.00 -2.61
N ILE A 13 10.24 2.60 -1.57
CA ILE A 13 10.54 3.50 -0.44
C ILE A 13 11.40 4.69 -0.87
N SER A 14 12.36 4.51 -1.78
CA SER A 14 13.22 5.60 -2.27
C SER A 14 12.42 6.67 -3.02
N GLU A 15 11.43 6.28 -3.81
CA GLU A 15 10.50 7.19 -4.49
C GLU A 15 9.64 7.94 -3.47
N THR A 16 9.10 7.23 -2.48
CA THR A 16 8.30 7.85 -1.41
C THR A 16 9.11 8.90 -0.65
N LEU A 17 10.31 8.55 -0.15
CA LEU A 17 11.20 9.47 0.56
C LEU A 17 11.57 10.69 -0.29
N ARG A 18 11.86 10.49 -1.58
CA ARG A 18 12.13 11.58 -2.52
C ARG A 18 10.93 12.51 -2.67
N LEU A 19 9.72 11.98 -2.79
CA LEU A 19 8.51 12.80 -2.97
C LEU A 19 8.19 13.61 -1.71
N PHE A 20 8.40 13.05 -0.51
CA PHE A 20 8.26 13.78 0.75
C PHE A 20 9.36 14.84 0.93
N SER A 21 10.60 14.57 0.51
CA SER A 21 11.69 15.56 0.60
C SER A 21 11.48 16.77 -0.32
N LEU A 22 10.81 16.59 -1.47
CA LEU A 22 10.36 17.72 -2.31
C LEU A 22 9.34 18.63 -1.60
N ARG A 23 8.75 18.18 -0.49
CA ARG A 23 7.85 18.95 0.38
C ARG A 23 8.50 19.40 1.69
N GLY A 24 9.82 19.20 1.83
CA GLY A 24 10.59 19.61 2.99
C GLY A 24 10.57 18.62 4.16
N SER A 25 10.04 17.41 3.97
CA SER A 25 10.07 16.38 5.01
C SER A 25 11.34 15.55 4.95
N ASP A 26 11.94 15.28 6.11
CA ASP A 26 13.01 14.29 6.24
C ASP A 26 12.48 12.85 6.39
N GLU A 27 13.38 11.87 6.54
CA GLU A 27 12.99 10.46 6.68
C GLU A 27 12.16 10.20 7.94
N ARG A 28 12.51 10.87 9.06
CA ARG A 28 11.82 10.70 10.34
C ARG A 28 10.41 11.27 10.27
N GLU A 29 10.25 12.43 9.66
CA GLU A 29 8.95 13.06 9.41
C GLU A 29 8.11 12.22 8.45
N THR A 30 8.72 11.65 7.40
CA THR A 30 8.04 10.75 6.48
C THR A 30 7.48 9.52 7.21
N VAL A 31 8.29 8.88 8.07
CA VAL A 31 7.84 7.74 8.90
C VAL A 31 6.73 8.16 9.86
N ALA A 32 6.83 9.32 10.49
CA ALA A 32 5.79 9.84 11.37
C ALA A 32 4.45 10.04 10.62
N LEU A 33 4.48 10.59 9.40
CA LEU A 33 3.30 10.79 8.56
C LEU A 33 2.67 9.48 8.09
N LEU A 34 3.48 8.45 7.81
CA LEU A 34 2.97 7.11 7.48
C LEU A 34 2.17 6.48 8.63
N GLY A 35 2.34 6.95 9.87
CA GLY A 35 1.51 6.60 11.02
C GLY A 35 0.03 6.93 10.84
N ALA A 36 -0.34 7.84 9.93
CA ALA A 36 -1.73 8.14 9.60
C ALA A 36 -2.52 6.92 9.09
N HIS A 37 -1.84 5.88 8.58
CA HIS A 37 -2.45 4.61 8.19
C HIS A 37 -2.97 3.76 9.36
N ASN A 38 -2.78 4.19 10.61
CA ASN A 38 -3.34 3.53 11.79
C ASN A 38 -4.88 3.60 11.85
N ILE A 39 -5.49 4.54 11.12
CA ILE A 39 -6.94 4.67 10.98
C ILE A 39 -7.34 4.80 9.51
N GLY A 40 -8.61 4.55 9.21
CA GLY A 40 -9.18 4.72 7.87
C GLY A 40 -9.42 3.42 7.11
N ARG A 41 -9.61 3.55 5.79
CA ARG A 41 -9.91 2.43 4.87
C ARG A 41 -9.19 2.63 3.54
N ILE A 42 -8.85 1.53 2.88
CA ILE A 42 -8.27 1.53 1.53
C ILE A 42 -9.11 0.68 0.57
N GLY A 43 -9.19 1.10 -0.68
CA GLY A 43 -9.84 0.34 -1.73
C GLY A 43 -9.11 -0.97 -2.04
N CYS A 44 -9.86 -2.05 -2.24
CA CYS A 44 -9.29 -3.38 -2.52
C CYS A 44 -8.38 -3.40 -3.77
N GLN A 45 -8.63 -2.52 -4.74
CA GLN A 45 -7.84 -2.40 -5.96
C GLN A 45 -6.35 -2.10 -5.70
N PHE A 46 -6.04 -1.39 -4.61
CA PHE A 46 -4.66 -1.03 -4.26
C PHE A 46 -3.89 -2.17 -3.59
N ILE A 47 -4.59 -3.12 -2.96
CA ILE A 47 -3.99 -4.25 -2.24
C ILE A 47 -4.01 -5.54 -3.06
N ARG A 48 -5.00 -5.70 -3.96
CA ARG A 48 -5.23 -6.93 -4.76
C ARG A 48 -3.97 -7.51 -5.41
N PRO A 49 -3.07 -6.73 -6.05
CA PRO A 49 -1.86 -7.29 -6.66
C PRO A 49 -1.01 -8.07 -5.65
N ARG A 50 -0.86 -7.56 -4.42
CA ARG A 50 -0.11 -8.24 -3.36
C ARG A 50 -0.76 -9.54 -2.87
N LEU A 51 -2.06 -9.75 -3.11
CA LEU A 51 -2.77 -10.95 -2.64
C LEU A 51 -2.76 -12.12 -3.65
N SER A 52 -2.37 -11.88 -4.90
CA SER A 52 -2.51 -12.89 -5.97
C SER A 52 -1.47 -12.84 -7.08
N ASN A 53 -0.88 -11.69 -7.40
CA ASN A 53 0.11 -11.57 -8.45
C ASN A 53 1.08 -10.43 -8.11
N PHE A 54 1.88 -10.66 -7.08
CA PHE A 54 2.87 -9.69 -6.63
C PHE A 54 3.97 -9.59 -7.67
N THR A 55 4.19 -8.38 -8.19
CA THR A 55 5.24 -8.08 -9.17
C THR A 55 5.29 -9.01 -10.39
N GLY A 56 4.13 -9.53 -10.84
CA GLY A 56 4.06 -10.41 -12.02
C GLY A 56 4.41 -11.88 -11.77
N THR A 57 4.62 -12.30 -10.52
CA THR A 57 5.01 -13.67 -10.16
C THR A 57 3.88 -14.70 -10.26
N GLY A 58 2.62 -14.27 -10.34
CA GLY A 58 1.45 -15.14 -10.20
C GLY A 58 1.22 -15.65 -8.76
N LEU A 59 2.01 -15.16 -7.79
CA LEU A 59 1.96 -15.56 -6.39
C LEU A 59 1.62 -14.36 -5.48
N PRO A 60 1.10 -14.58 -4.26
CA PRO A 60 0.97 -13.52 -3.27
C PRO A 60 2.33 -12.99 -2.83
N ASP A 61 2.35 -11.78 -2.28
CA ASP A 61 3.52 -11.16 -1.69
C ASP A 61 4.01 -11.99 -0.48
N PRO A 62 5.25 -12.50 -0.49
CA PRO A 62 5.78 -13.36 0.57
C PRO A 62 5.95 -12.63 1.91
N THR A 63 5.89 -11.29 1.94
CA THR A 63 5.97 -10.50 3.18
C THR A 63 4.64 -10.43 3.93
N ILE A 64 3.54 -10.90 3.34
CA ILE A 64 2.23 -10.95 4.01
C ILE A 64 2.11 -12.27 4.79
N PRO A 65 1.86 -12.23 6.11
CA PRO A 65 1.62 -13.44 6.89
C PRO A 65 0.46 -14.29 6.32
N PRO A 66 0.59 -15.64 6.27
CA PRO A 66 -0.42 -16.49 5.63
C PRO A 66 -1.83 -16.38 6.22
N ASP A 67 -1.94 -16.25 7.54
CA ASP A 67 -3.19 -16.04 8.26
C ASP A 67 -3.85 -14.71 7.88
N PHE A 68 -3.05 -13.64 7.82
CA PHE A 68 -3.52 -12.32 7.40
C PHE A 68 -3.90 -12.27 5.92
N LEU A 69 -3.18 -12.98 5.04
CA LEU A 69 -3.50 -13.12 3.62
C LEU A 69 -4.91 -13.71 3.41
N GLU A 70 -5.25 -14.78 4.14
CA GLU A 70 -6.57 -15.39 4.08
C GLU A 70 -7.66 -14.45 4.62
N GLU A 71 -7.39 -13.70 5.68
CA GLU A 71 -8.30 -12.67 6.18
C GLU A 71 -8.60 -11.60 5.11
N LEU A 72 -7.56 -11.07 4.46
CA LEU A 72 -7.70 -10.05 3.42
C LEU A 72 -8.47 -10.58 2.20
N ARG A 73 -8.20 -11.82 1.77
CA ARG A 73 -8.94 -12.48 0.68
C ARG A 73 -10.42 -12.63 0.99
N ARG A 74 -10.77 -13.00 2.23
CA ARG A 74 -12.15 -13.11 2.69
C ARG A 74 -12.85 -11.74 2.73
N LYS A 75 -12.20 -10.70 3.27
CA LYS A 75 -12.76 -9.34 3.30
C LYS A 75 -13.01 -8.79 1.90
N ARG A 76 -12.09 -9.03 0.96
CA ARG A 76 -12.27 -8.66 -0.46
C ARG A 76 -13.54 -9.27 -1.06
N LYS A 77 -13.77 -10.58 -0.84
CA LYS A 77 -14.95 -11.27 -1.37
C LYS A 77 -16.24 -10.68 -0.80
N ARG A 78 -16.27 -10.31 0.48
CA ARG A 78 -17.43 -9.65 1.10
C ARG A 78 -17.73 -8.29 0.48
N ALA A 79 -16.70 -7.48 0.24
CA ALA A 79 -16.84 -6.18 -0.40
C ALA A 79 -17.28 -6.25 -1.88
N ALA A 80 -17.14 -7.40 -2.54
CA ALA A 80 -17.61 -7.62 -3.91
C ALA A 80 -19.06 -8.15 -3.99
N VAL A 81 -19.65 -8.51 -2.85
CA VAL A 81 -21.02 -9.04 -2.72
C VAL A 81 -21.98 -8.01 -2.11
N SER A 82 -21.46 -6.88 -1.63
CA SER A 82 -22.19 -5.67 -1.23
C SER A 82 -22.24 -4.66 -2.37
#